data_AF-A0A954IPI5-F1
#
_entry.id   AF-A0A954IPI5-F1
#
_cell.length_a   1.000
_cell.length_b   1.000
_cell.length_c   1.000
_cell.angle_alpha   90.00
_cell.angle_beta   90.00
_cell.angle_gamma   90.00
#
_symmetry.space_group_name_H-M   'P 1'
#
loop_
_entity.id
_entity.type
_entity.pdbx_description
1 polymer ?
#
loop_
_entity_poly.entity_id
_entity_poly.type
_entity_poly.pdbx_seq_one_letter_code
_entity_poly.pdbx_strand_id
1 'polypeptide(L)'
;DSVETVMMAERLDGSVLLAGCDKSLPGMLMAAARLDLASVFLYAGSTMPGQVDGQDVTIIDAFEAVGACVAGKMTEEEVGRIERAICPGEGACGGMYTANTMASVAEALGMSIPGSAAPPAVDRRRDGFAHRSGQAVVEMLRQGITARQIMTKPAFENAIAVVMALGGSTNAVLHLLAIAREAEVDLTLDDFNRIGDRVPHLGDLKP
;
A
#
# COMPACT_ATOMS: atom_id res chain seq x y z
N ASP A 1 -2.55 -17.36 -1.94
CA ASP A 1 -2.64 -18.77 -1.51
C ASP A 1 -3.02 -18.91 -0.04
N SER A 2 -2.20 -18.49 0.94
CA SER A 2 -2.54 -18.69 2.38
C SER A 2 -3.93 -18.18 2.78
N VAL A 3 -4.30 -16.97 2.35
CA VAL A 3 -5.63 -16.39 2.60
C VAL A 3 -6.73 -17.21 1.92
N GLU A 4 -6.52 -17.58 0.66
CA GLU A 4 -7.47 -18.39 -0.12
C GLU A 4 -7.74 -19.73 0.53
N THR A 5 -6.69 -20.45 0.95
CA THR A 5 -6.80 -21.75 1.60
C THR A 5 -7.68 -21.69 2.84
N VAL A 6 -7.46 -20.72 3.73
CA VAL A 6 -8.25 -20.58 4.96
C VAL A 6 -9.70 -20.19 4.64
N MET A 7 -9.91 -19.20 3.76
CA MET A 7 -11.26 -18.75 3.40
C MET A 7 -12.07 -19.89 2.76
N MET A 8 -11.47 -20.67 1.87
CA MET A 8 -12.14 -21.78 1.21
C MET A 8 -12.39 -22.98 2.12
N ALA A 9 -11.46 -23.29 3.03
CA ALA A 9 -11.59 -24.41 3.95
C ALA A 9 -12.64 -24.13 5.04
N GLU A 10 -12.56 -22.95 5.65
CA GLU A 10 -13.41 -22.58 6.81
C GLU A 10 -14.78 -22.03 6.40
N ARG A 11 -15.01 -21.85 5.09
CA ARG A 11 -16.29 -21.36 4.52
C ARG A 11 -16.71 -20.01 5.09
N LEU A 12 -15.74 -19.11 5.30
CA LEU A 12 -16.01 -17.76 5.77
C LEU A 12 -16.70 -16.93 4.67
N ASP A 13 -17.72 -16.15 5.06
CA ASP A 13 -18.55 -15.41 4.10
C ASP A 13 -17.85 -14.18 3.50
N GLY A 14 -16.92 -13.57 4.25
CA GLY A 14 -16.19 -12.36 3.84
C GLY A 14 -14.97 -12.10 4.71
N SER A 15 -14.17 -11.10 4.36
CA SER A 15 -12.86 -10.86 4.99
C SER A 15 -12.55 -9.37 5.20
N VAL A 16 -11.85 -9.09 6.31
CA VAL A 16 -11.06 -7.87 6.46
C VAL A 16 -9.59 -8.28 6.34
N LEU A 17 -8.88 -7.68 5.38
CA LEU A 17 -7.53 -8.06 5.03
C LEU A 17 -6.54 -7.01 5.55
N LEU A 18 -5.74 -7.37 6.55
CA LEU A 18 -4.78 -6.48 7.19
C LEU A 18 -3.37 -6.73 6.65
N ALA A 19 -2.70 -5.70 6.14
CA ALA A 19 -1.32 -5.79 5.66
C ALA A 19 -0.54 -4.48 5.86
N GLY A 20 0.80 -4.55 5.85
CA GLY A 20 1.64 -3.39 6.13
C GLY A 20 2.89 -3.28 5.28
N CYS A 21 3.62 -4.37 5.05
CA CYS A 21 4.89 -4.32 4.33
C CYS A 21 4.70 -4.67 2.86
N ASP A 22 5.13 -3.78 1.96
CA ASP A 22 5.34 -3.98 0.51
C ASP A 22 4.47 -5.05 -0.16
N LYS A 23 4.92 -6.32 -0.11
CA LYS A 23 4.34 -7.44 -0.86
C LYS A 23 3.09 -8.04 -0.21
N SER A 24 2.89 -7.79 1.09
CA SER A 24 1.69 -8.24 1.80
C SER A 24 0.43 -7.55 1.27
N LEU A 25 0.51 -6.27 0.90
CA LEU A 25 -0.62 -5.51 0.36
C LEU A 25 -1.18 -6.12 -0.95
N PRO A 26 -0.38 -6.28 -2.02
CA PRO A 26 -0.87 -6.93 -3.24
C PRO A 26 -1.25 -8.39 -3.02
N GLY A 27 -0.55 -9.12 -2.13
CA GLY A 27 -0.92 -10.50 -1.80
C GLY A 27 -2.34 -10.61 -1.21
N MET A 28 -2.73 -9.67 -0.36
CA MET A 28 -4.10 -9.57 0.16
C MET A 28 -5.11 -9.20 -0.93
N LEU A 29 -4.80 -8.20 -1.76
CA LEU A 29 -5.70 -7.77 -2.84
C LEU A 29 -5.89 -8.86 -3.91
N MET A 30 -4.84 -9.60 -4.25
CA MET A 30 -4.92 -10.77 -5.12
C MET A 30 -5.85 -11.84 -4.55
N ALA A 31 -5.78 -12.10 -3.23
CA ALA A 31 -6.66 -13.06 -2.58
C ALA A 31 -8.13 -12.61 -2.58
N ALA A 32 -8.40 -11.32 -2.31
CA ALA A 32 -9.75 -10.75 -2.41
C ALA A 32 -10.33 -10.93 -3.82
N ALA A 33 -9.55 -10.58 -4.84
CA ALA A 33 -9.92 -10.67 -6.24
C ALA A 33 -10.24 -12.11 -6.68
N ARG A 34 -9.39 -13.07 -6.28
CA ARG A 34 -9.53 -14.49 -6.60
C ARG A 34 -10.74 -15.15 -5.93
N LEU A 35 -10.99 -14.81 -4.66
CA LEU A 35 -12.09 -15.38 -3.89
C LEU A 35 -13.46 -14.83 -4.31
N ASP A 36 -13.49 -13.59 -4.80
CA ASP A 36 -14.71 -12.85 -5.15
C ASP A 36 -15.80 -12.93 -4.07
N LEU A 37 -15.39 -12.75 -2.81
CA LEU A 37 -16.25 -12.58 -1.66
C LEU A 37 -16.26 -11.11 -1.22
N ALA A 38 -17.11 -10.77 -0.26
CA ALA A 38 -17.06 -9.46 0.37
C ALA A 38 -15.69 -9.28 1.07
N SER A 39 -14.92 -8.28 0.66
CA SER A 39 -13.58 -8.05 1.19
C SER A 39 -13.27 -6.56 1.35
N VAL A 40 -12.73 -6.18 2.50
CA VAL A 40 -12.22 -4.83 2.77
C VAL A 40 -10.74 -4.91 3.13
N PHE A 41 -9.90 -4.13 2.46
CA PHE A 41 -8.48 -4.01 2.76
C PHE A 41 -8.22 -2.92 3.79
N LEU A 42 -7.34 -3.18 4.76
CA LEU A 42 -6.88 -2.22 5.75
C LEU A 42 -5.35 -2.23 5.85
N TYR A 43 -4.75 -1.09 5.58
CA TYR A 43 -3.32 -0.86 5.72
C TYR A 43 -2.89 -0.77 7.20
N ALA A 44 -1.67 -1.17 7.54
CA ALA A 44 -1.07 -1.00 8.86
C ALA A 44 -0.77 0.47 9.19
N GLY A 45 -0.42 1.27 8.17
CA GLY A 45 0.00 2.67 8.33
C GLY A 45 1.50 2.86 8.15
N SER A 46 1.88 4.08 7.78
CA SER A 46 3.27 4.50 7.64
C SER A 46 3.94 4.67 9.00
N THR A 47 5.25 4.38 9.09
CA THR A 47 6.06 4.80 10.24
C THR A 47 6.23 6.32 10.23
N MET A 48 6.53 6.89 11.41
CA MET A 48 6.93 8.29 11.54
C MET A 48 8.40 8.43 11.14
N PRO A 49 8.84 9.59 10.60
CA PRO A 49 10.26 9.81 10.32
C PRO A 49 11.08 9.76 11.60
N GLY A 50 12.29 9.19 11.50
CA GLY A 50 13.32 9.33 12.52
C GLY A 50 13.96 10.71 12.47
N GLN A 51 14.73 11.09 13.49
CA GLN A 51 15.46 12.36 13.48
C GLN A 51 16.92 12.24 13.93
N VAL A 52 17.82 12.87 13.18
CA VAL A 52 19.23 13.08 13.54
C VAL A 52 19.54 14.56 13.34
N ASP A 53 20.02 15.24 14.39
CA ASP A 53 20.38 16.67 14.34
C ASP A 53 19.27 17.59 13.79
N GLY A 54 18.00 17.25 14.08
CA GLY A 54 16.83 18.00 13.63
C GLY A 54 16.48 17.80 12.14
N GLN A 55 17.13 16.85 11.46
CA GLN A 55 16.80 16.43 10.10
C GLN A 55 16.05 15.10 10.14
N ASP A 56 15.01 14.99 9.33
CA ASP A 56 14.25 13.75 9.20
C ASP A 56 15.08 12.72 8.43
N VAL A 57 15.16 11.50 8.98
CA VAL A 57 15.88 10.36 8.37
C VAL A 57 14.98 9.14 8.27
N THR A 58 15.19 8.38 7.21
CA THR A 58 14.40 7.20 6.83
C THR A 58 15.33 6.11 6.29
N ILE A 59 14.77 4.98 5.87
CA ILE A 59 15.54 3.83 5.38
C ILE A 59 16.48 4.16 4.21
N ILE A 60 16.12 5.09 3.31
CA ILE A 60 17.01 5.46 2.18
C ILE A 60 18.26 6.18 2.68
N ASP A 61 18.12 7.01 3.71
CA ASP A 61 19.22 7.77 4.29
C ASP A 61 20.23 6.81 4.94
N ALA A 62 19.79 5.66 5.45
CA ALA A 62 20.69 4.61 5.93
C ALA A 62 21.48 3.92 4.80
N PHE A 63 20.84 3.65 3.65
CA PHE A 63 21.55 3.13 2.47
C PHE A 63 22.59 4.13 1.95
N GLU A 64 22.22 5.42 1.88
CA GLU A 64 23.12 6.48 1.46
C GLU A 64 24.25 6.71 2.45
N ALA A 65 23.99 6.61 3.76
CA ALA A 65 24.98 6.73 4.81
C ALA A 65 26.08 5.66 4.69
N VAL A 66 25.70 4.40 4.43
CA VAL A 66 26.67 3.32 4.19
C VAL A 66 27.53 3.64 2.96
N GLY A 67 26.92 4.10 1.87
CA GLY A 67 27.65 4.51 0.66
C GLY A 67 28.61 5.68 0.92
N ALA A 68 28.18 6.69 1.67
CA ALA A 68 28.98 7.84 2.05
C ALA A 68 30.16 7.45 2.95
N CYS A 69 29.95 6.50 3.87
CA CYS A 69 30.99 5.98 4.75
C CYS A 69 32.09 5.26 3.97
N VAL A 70 31.72 4.38 3.05
CA VAL A 70 32.68 3.70 2.16
C VAL A 70 33.45 4.70 1.30
N ALA A 71 32.81 5.80 0.90
CA ALA A 71 33.44 6.88 0.14
C ALA A 71 34.28 7.85 0.99
N GLY A 72 34.40 7.64 2.31
CA GLY A 72 35.14 8.51 3.22
C GLY A 72 34.49 9.88 3.46
N LYS A 73 33.20 10.04 3.16
CA LYS A 73 32.42 11.28 3.34
C LYS A 73 31.63 11.31 4.65
N MET A 74 31.58 10.19 5.35
CA MET A 74 30.87 10.01 6.62
C MET A 74 31.66 9.02 7.46
N THR A 75 31.61 9.15 8.78
CA THR A 75 32.22 8.24 9.74
C THR A 75 31.27 7.09 10.09
N GLU A 76 31.81 5.96 10.53
CA GLU A 76 30.98 4.84 11.04
C GLU A 76 30.11 5.26 12.24
N GLU A 77 30.57 6.22 13.04
CA GLU A 77 29.80 6.77 14.16
C GLU A 77 28.55 7.51 13.65
N GLU A 78 28.70 8.36 12.63
CA GLU A 78 27.58 9.06 12.00
C GLU A 78 26.58 8.08 11.35
N VAL A 79 27.07 7.03 10.69
CA VAL A 79 26.21 5.94 10.18
C VAL A 79 25.42 5.30 11.33
N GLY A 80 26.09 5.00 12.44
CA GLY A 80 25.45 4.40 13.62
C GLY A 80 24.40 5.30 14.27
N ARG A 81 24.52 6.63 14.16
CA ARG A 81 23.48 7.58 14.60
C ARG A 81 22.24 7.51 13.70
N ILE A 82 22.44 7.44 12.38
CA ILE A 82 21.36 7.29 11.40
C ILE A 82 20.63 5.96 11.63
N GLU A 83 21.36 4.84 11.69
CA GLU A 83 20.81 3.50 11.91
C GLU A 83 19.85 3.45 13.11
N ARG A 84 20.22 4.09 14.22
CA ARG A 84 19.41 4.10 15.46
C ARG A 84 18.19 5.01 15.40
N ALA A 85 18.10 5.88 14.40
CA ALA A 85 17.03 6.87 14.28
C ALA A 85 15.97 6.51 13.23
N ILE A 86 16.35 5.91 12.09
CA ILE A 86 15.49 5.73 10.90
C ILE A 86 14.16 4.98 11.12
N CYS A 87 14.03 4.22 12.20
CA CYS A 87 12.84 3.40 12.51
C CYS A 87 12.39 3.67 13.96
N PRO A 88 11.71 4.80 14.26
CA PRO A 88 11.37 5.19 15.63
C PRO A 88 10.26 4.33 16.27
N GLY A 89 9.56 3.52 15.48
CA GLY A 89 8.46 2.68 15.96
C GLY A 89 7.78 1.87 14.86
N GLU A 90 6.54 1.48 15.11
CA GLU A 90 5.74 0.69 14.18
C GLU A 90 5.39 1.43 12.88
N GLY A 91 5.12 0.66 11.82
CA GLY A 91 4.66 1.15 10.52
C GLY A 91 5.57 0.74 9.35
N ALA A 92 5.08 0.93 8.12
CA ALA A 92 5.87 0.68 6.91
C ALA A 92 6.77 1.87 6.56
N CYS A 93 7.61 1.71 5.53
CA CYS A 93 8.51 2.78 5.06
C CYS A 93 7.74 4.06 4.71
N GLY A 94 8.24 5.22 5.16
CA GLY A 94 7.49 6.49 5.11
C GLY A 94 7.43 7.21 3.76
N GLY A 95 8.39 6.98 2.86
CA GLY A 95 8.35 7.56 1.51
C GLY A 95 7.32 6.91 0.60
N MET A 96 7.20 7.39 -0.64
CA MET A 96 6.30 6.83 -1.65
C MET A 96 6.84 5.57 -2.33
N TYR A 97 7.31 4.65 -1.48
CA TYR A 97 7.75 3.30 -1.85
C TYR A 97 6.56 2.36 -2.06
N THR A 98 6.81 1.07 -2.27
CA THR A 98 5.77 0.08 -2.59
C THR A 98 4.65 0.04 -1.54
N ALA A 99 4.97 0.03 -0.24
CA ALA A 99 3.96 -0.04 0.82
C ALA A 99 2.93 1.11 0.73
N ASN A 100 3.38 2.37 0.77
CA ASN A 100 2.48 3.52 0.69
C ASN A 100 1.82 3.64 -0.70
N THR A 101 2.54 3.32 -1.78
CA THR A 101 1.95 3.29 -3.13
C THR A 101 0.79 2.29 -3.20
N MET A 102 0.99 1.07 -2.70
CA MET A 102 -0.03 0.02 -2.73
C MET A 102 -1.18 0.29 -1.75
N ALA A 103 -0.93 1.01 -0.65
CA ALA A 103 -1.99 1.48 0.23
C ALA A 103 -2.89 2.52 -0.47
N SER A 104 -2.28 3.49 -1.18
CA SER A 104 -3.01 4.46 -2.01
C SER A 104 -3.75 3.79 -3.16
N VAL A 105 -3.16 2.76 -3.79
CA VAL A 105 -3.82 1.92 -4.80
C VAL A 105 -5.05 1.22 -4.23
N ALA A 106 -4.98 0.65 -3.02
CA ALA A 106 -6.12 -0.04 -2.42
C ALA A 106 -7.30 0.92 -2.17
N GLU A 107 -7.01 2.15 -1.75
CA GLU A 107 -8.02 3.20 -1.62
C GLU A 107 -8.59 3.63 -2.99
N ALA A 108 -7.73 3.83 -4.00
CA ALA A 108 -8.13 4.23 -5.34
C ALA A 108 -8.93 3.16 -6.11
N LEU A 109 -8.63 1.88 -5.86
CA LEU A 109 -9.43 0.74 -6.34
C LEU A 109 -10.81 0.67 -5.69
N GLY A 110 -11.02 1.36 -4.56
CA GLY A 110 -12.24 1.26 -3.75
C GLY A 110 -12.26 0.08 -2.78
N MET A 111 -11.13 -0.61 -2.58
CA MET A 111 -11.02 -1.76 -1.68
C MET A 111 -10.74 -1.36 -0.23
N SER A 112 -10.37 -0.10 0.01
CA SER A 112 -10.18 0.47 1.34
C SER A 112 -11.08 1.67 1.57
N ILE A 113 -11.40 1.92 2.85
CA ILE A 113 -12.20 3.08 3.23
C ILE A 113 -11.44 4.38 2.84
N PRO A 114 -12.12 5.36 2.21
CA PRO A 114 -11.49 6.63 1.85
C PRO A 114 -10.81 7.32 3.03
N GLY A 115 -9.60 7.81 2.82
CA GLY A 115 -8.71 8.42 3.82
C GLY A 115 -7.97 7.42 4.72
N SER A 116 -8.12 6.10 4.53
CA SER A 116 -7.51 5.11 5.41
C SER A 116 -6.03 4.83 5.11
N ALA A 117 -5.52 5.20 3.93
CA ALA A 117 -4.12 4.97 3.58
C ALA A 117 -3.16 5.91 4.34
N ALA A 118 -3.57 7.15 4.60
CA ALA A 118 -2.67 8.23 5.02
C ALA A 118 -2.30 8.30 6.52
N PRO A 119 -3.18 7.99 7.50
CA PRO A 119 -2.81 8.12 8.90
C PRO A 119 -1.61 7.22 9.27
N PRO A 120 -0.59 7.73 9.98
CA PRO A 120 0.54 6.92 10.44
C PRO A 120 0.10 5.74 11.30
N ALA A 121 0.92 4.70 11.39
CA ALA A 121 0.61 3.48 12.15
C ALA A 121 0.23 3.77 13.61
N VAL A 122 0.99 4.67 14.25
CA VAL A 122 0.80 5.07 15.65
C VAL A 122 -0.44 5.96 15.89
N ASP A 123 -1.12 6.41 14.83
CA ASP A 123 -2.24 7.34 14.93
C ASP A 123 -3.55 6.61 15.22
N ARG A 124 -4.22 6.98 16.31
CA ARG A 124 -5.49 6.34 16.75
C ARG A 124 -6.66 6.49 15.78
N ARG A 125 -6.56 7.34 14.75
CA ARG A 125 -7.52 7.36 13.64
C ARG A 125 -7.55 6.01 12.92
N ARG A 126 -6.45 5.24 12.93
CA ARG A 126 -6.38 3.90 12.34
C ARG A 126 -7.32 2.91 13.02
N ASP A 127 -7.45 2.95 14.35
CA ASP A 127 -8.41 2.15 15.11
C ASP A 127 -9.86 2.41 14.63
N GLY A 128 -10.17 3.68 14.35
CA GLY A 128 -11.46 4.07 13.77
C GLY A 128 -11.69 3.49 12.37
N PHE A 129 -10.66 3.52 11.51
CA PHE A 129 -10.72 2.85 10.20
C PHE A 129 -10.83 1.34 10.31
N ALA A 130 -10.17 0.71 11.30
CA ALA A 130 -10.27 -0.71 11.56
C ALA A 130 -11.69 -1.12 11.93
N HIS A 131 -12.31 -0.40 12.87
CA HIS A 131 -13.70 -0.64 13.25
C HIS A 131 -14.66 -0.45 12.07
N ARG A 132 -14.51 0.64 11.31
CA ARG A 132 -15.34 0.89 10.13
C ARG A 132 -15.14 -0.16 9.04
N SER A 133 -13.95 -0.76 8.91
CA SER A 133 -13.70 -1.83 7.94
C SER A 133 -14.50 -3.09 8.27
N GLY A 134 -14.61 -3.43 9.55
CA GLY A 134 -15.50 -4.48 10.03
C GLY A 134 -16.98 -4.20 9.77
N GLN A 135 -17.42 -2.95 9.98
CA GLN A 135 -18.79 -2.54 9.65
C GLN A 135 -19.05 -2.62 8.14
N ALA A 136 -18.09 -2.19 7.32
CA ALA A 136 -18.20 -2.15 5.86
C ALA A 136 -18.33 -3.56 5.27
N VAL A 137 -17.50 -4.53 5.69
CA VAL A 137 -17.58 -5.89 5.14
C VAL A 137 -18.93 -6.56 5.47
N VAL A 138 -19.47 -6.33 6.67
CA VAL A 138 -20.79 -6.85 7.05
C VAL A 138 -21.89 -6.21 6.19
N GLU A 139 -21.77 -4.93 5.87
CA GLU A 139 -22.72 -4.25 4.99
C GLU A 139 -22.62 -4.72 3.54
N MET A 140 -21.41 -4.93 3.03
CA MET A 140 -21.18 -5.54 1.72
C MET A 140 -21.86 -6.91 1.61
N LEU A 141 -21.75 -7.75 2.65
CA LEU A 141 -22.44 -9.04 2.72
C LEU A 141 -23.97 -8.90 2.62
N ARG A 142 -24.57 -7.93 3.35
CA ARG A 142 -26.01 -7.67 3.27
C ARG A 142 -26.47 -7.26 1.88
N GLN A 143 -25.64 -6.50 1.18
CA GLN A 143 -25.93 -5.99 -0.17
C GLN A 143 -25.53 -6.97 -1.28
N GLY A 144 -24.85 -8.08 -0.96
CA GLY A 144 -24.32 -9.01 -1.97
C GLY A 144 -23.18 -8.42 -2.80
N ILE A 145 -22.43 -7.46 -2.25
CA ILE A 145 -21.29 -6.82 -2.93
C ILE A 145 -20.03 -7.67 -2.70
N THR A 146 -19.37 -8.03 -3.80
CA THR A 146 -18.14 -8.83 -3.81
C THR A 146 -16.96 -8.03 -4.38
N ALA A 147 -15.73 -8.51 -4.15
CA ALA A 147 -14.51 -7.82 -4.56
C ALA A 147 -14.48 -7.49 -6.06
N ARG A 148 -14.93 -8.38 -6.96
CA ARG A 148 -14.89 -8.12 -8.42
C ARG A 148 -15.90 -7.10 -8.89
N GLN A 149 -16.98 -6.88 -8.14
CA GLN A 149 -17.92 -5.77 -8.41
C GLN A 149 -17.28 -4.39 -8.15
N ILE A 150 -16.24 -4.34 -7.30
CA ILE A 150 -15.46 -3.13 -7.01
C ILE A 150 -14.26 -3.01 -7.96
N MET A 151 -13.48 -4.09 -8.11
CA MET A 151 -12.25 -4.16 -8.91
C MET A 151 -12.55 -4.24 -10.41
N THR A 152 -13.18 -3.22 -10.96
CA THR A 152 -13.52 -3.10 -12.38
C THR A 152 -12.40 -2.44 -13.18
N LYS A 153 -12.40 -2.54 -14.52
CA LYS A 153 -11.44 -1.82 -15.39
C LYS A 153 -11.33 -0.33 -15.01
N PRO A 154 -12.43 0.45 -14.87
CA PRO A 154 -12.35 1.84 -14.40
C PRO A 154 -11.68 2.01 -13.03
N ALA A 155 -11.87 1.09 -12.08
CA ALA A 155 -11.20 1.14 -10.78
C ALA A 155 -9.67 0.96 -10.92
N PHE A 156 -9.23 0.04 -11.78
CA PHE A 156 -7.80 -0.10 -12.10
C PHE A 156 -7.25 1.14 -12.79
N GLU A 157 -8.00 1.77 -13.70
CA GLU A 157 -7.57 3.03 -14.33
C GLU A 157 -7.45 4.17 -13.31
N ASN A 158 -8.38 4.26 -12.35
CA ASN A 158 -8.28 5.21 -11.22
C ASN A 158 -7.04 4.95 -10.38
N ALA A 159 -6.74 3.68 -10.08
CA ALA A 159 -5.56 3.31 -9.32
C ALA A 159 -4.26 3.69 -10.05
N ILE A 160 -4.18 3.48 -11.37
CA ILE A 160 -3.04 3.93 -12.18
C ILE A 160 -2.91 5.45 -12.12
N ALA A 161 -4.01 6.19 -12.30
CA ALA A 161 -3.98 7.65 -12.22
C ALA A 161 -3.45 8.13 -10.86
N VAL A 162 -3.88 7.51 -9.75
CA VAL A 162 -3.37 7.84 -8.41
C VAL A 162 -1.89 7.52 -8.25
N VAL A 163 -1.42 6.38 -8.77
CA VAL A 163 0.02 6.04 -8.78
C VAL A 163 0.82 7.11 -9.51
N MET A 164 0.37 7.55 -10.69
CA MET A 164 1.05 8.59 -11.48
C MET A 164 1.04 9.94 -10.77
N ALA A 165 -0.10 10.33 -10.20
CA ALA A 165 -0.24 11.60 -9.48
C ALA A 165 0.66 11.67 -8.23
N LEU A 166 0.91 10.56 -7.56
CA LEU A 166 1.74 10.51 -6.34
C LEU A 166 3.21 10.20 -6.61
N GLY A 167 3.62 9.96 -7.86
CA GLY A 167 4.99 9.52 -8.16
C GLY A 167 5.30 8.14 -7.58
N GLY A 168 4.30 7.26 -7.56
CA GLY A 168 4.36 5.96 -6.90
C GLY A 168 5.41 5.00 -7.49
N SER A 169 5.77 4.00 -6.68
CA SER A 169 6.75 2.98 -7.04
C SER A 169 6.39 2.24 -8.34
N THR A 170 7.38 2.00 -9.20
CA THR A 170 7.24 1.19 -10.41
C THR A 170 6.79 -0.25 -10.12
N ASN A 171 7.00 -0.77 -8.91
CA ASN A 171 6.46 -2.06 -8.46
C ASN A 171 4.93 -2.12 -8.54
N ALA A 172 4.24 -0.97 -8.47
CA ALA A 172 2.79 -0.92 -8.64
C ALA A 172 2.33 -1.45 -10.00
N VAL A 173 3.15 -1.33 -11.06
CA VAL A 173 2.84 -1.90 -12.38
C VAL A 173 2.70 -3.42 -12.30
N LEU A 174 3.70 -4.09 -11.72
CA LEU A 174 3.70 -5.54 -11.52
C LEU A 174 2.49 -5.97 -10.66
N HIS A 175 2.25 -5.24 -9.57
CA HIS A 175 1.22 -5.59 -8.61
C HIS A 175 -0.20 -5.38 -9.14
N LEU A 176 -0.47 -4.26 -9.82
CA LEU A 176 -1.77 -4.00 -10.44
C LEU A 176 -2.09 -5.00 -11.55
N LEU A 177 -1.12 -5.37 -12.39
CA LEU A 177 -1.30 -6.42 -13.40
C LEU A 177 -1.64 -7.77 -12.76
N ALA A 178 -0.96 -8.13 -11.66
CA ALA A 178 -1.25 -9.37 -10.93
C ALA A 178 -2.65 -9.35 -10.31
N ILE A 179 -3.05 -8.26 -9.66
CA ILE A 179 -4.38 -8.13 -9.05
C ILE A 179 -5.47 -8.14 -10.14
N ALA A 180 -5.26 -7.44 -11.26
CA ALA A 180 -6.20 -7.43 -12.39
C ALA A 180 -6.40 -8.83 -12.97
N ARG A 181 -5.32 -9.62 -13.08
CA ARG A 181 -5.40 -11.01 -13.51
C ARG A 181 -6.29 -11.86 -12.60
N GLU A 182 -6.17 -11.71 -11.28
CA GLU A 182 -7.01 -12.42 -10.30
C GLU A 182 -8.47 -11.94 -10.30
N ALA A 183 -8.67 -10.66 -10.62
CA ALA A 183 -9.99 -10.03 -10.75
C ALA A 183 -10.67 -10.30 -12.10
N GLU A 184 -10.00 -11.02 -13.01
CA GLU A 184 -10.44 -11.25 -14.39
C GLU A 184 -10.68 -9.95 -15.19
N VAL A 185 -9.88 -8.93 -14.92
CA VAL A 185 -9.86 -7.65 -15.65
C VAL A 185 -8.71 -7.64 -16.64
N ASP A 186 -9.01 -7.32 -17.90
CA ASP A 186 -7.99 -7.08 -18.93
C ASP A 186 -7.25 -5.78 -18.63
N LEU A 187 -6.02 -5.89 -18.14
CA LEU A 187 -5.12 -4.77 -17.88
C LEU A 187 -3.76 -5.08 -18.49
N THR A 188 -3.23 -4.13 -19.24
CA THR A 188 -1.99 -4.27 -20.02
C THR A 188 -1.00 -3.16 -19.69
N LEU A 189 0.25 -3.31 -20.11
CA LEU A 189 1.25 -2.24 -19.96
C LEU A 189 0.86 -0.96 -20.71
N ASP A 190 0.15 -1.08 -21.84
CA ASP A 190 -0.29 0.07 -22.63
C ASP A 190 -1.29 0.94 -21.88
N ASP A 191 -2.06 0.38 -20.94
CA ASP A 191 -2.96 1.14 -20.08
C ASP A 191 -2.20 2.09 -19.15
N PHE A 192 -1.03 1.66 -18.64
CA PHE A 192 -0.19 2.51 -17.79
C PHE A 192 0.37 3.69 -18.57
N ASN A 193 0.83 3.47 -19.80
CA ASN A 193 1.32 4.53 -20.68
C ASN A 193 0.19 5.52 -21.02
N ARG A 194 -0.95 5.01 -21.51
CA ARG A 194 -2.10 5.81 -21.91
C ARG A 194 -2.63 6.73 -20.80
N ILE A 195 -2.63 6.24 -19.55
CA ILE A 195 -3.07 7.01 -18.39
C ILE A 195 -1.96 7.94 -17.91
N GLY A 196 -0.72 7.45 -17.82
CA GLY A 196 0.45 8.22 -17.40
C GLY A 196 0.69 9.46 -18.27
N ASP A 197 0.48 9.37 -19.58
CA ASP A 197 0.61 10.49 -20.52
C ASP A 197 -0.32 11.68 -20.22
N ARG A 198 -1.38 11.45 -19.43
CA ARG A 198 -2.43 12.44 -19.13
C ARG A 198 -2.44 12.93 -17.69
N VAL A 199 -1.72 12.25 -16.80
CA VAL A 199 -1.76 12.54 -15.36
C VAL A 199 -0.44 13.19 -14.94
N PRO A 200 -0.44 14.47 -14.52
CA PRO A 200 0.76 15.11 -14.01
C PRO A 200 1.17 14.50 -12.66
N HIS A 201 2.47 14.55 -12.37
CA HIS A 201 2.98 14.27 -11.03
C HIS A 201 2.66 15.45 -10.10
N LEU A 202 1.94 15.19 -9.01
CA LEU A 202 1.45 16.19 -8.05
C LEU A 202 2.03 16.03 -6.64
N GLY A 203 2.49 14.84 -6.27
CA GLY A 203 3.06 14.56 -4.95
C GLY A 203 4.45 15.15 -4.76
N ASP A 204 4.62 16.01 -3.75
CA ASP A 204 5.94 16.42 -3.24
C ASP A 204 6.32 15.53 -2.06
N LEU A 205 6.76 14.31 -2.38
CA LEU A 205 7.02 13.22 -1.43
C LEU A 205 8.37 12.57 -1.77
N LYS A 206 9.05 12.02 -0.76
CA LYS A 206 10.24 11.14 -0.93
C LYS A 206 9.94 10.07 -2.01
N PRO A 207 10.91 9.77 -2.89
CA PRO A 207 12.02 8.90 -2.51
C PRO A 207 13.12 9.63 -1.74
#